data_AF-A0A1G6CSK7-F1
#
_entry.id   AF-A0A1G6CSK7-F1
#
_cell.length_a   1.000
_cell.length_b   1.000
_cell.length_c   1.000
_cell.angle_alpha   90.00
_cell.angle_beta   90.00
_cell.angle_gamma   90.00
#
_symmetry.space_group_name_H-M   'P 1'
#
loop_
_entity.id
_entity.type
_entity.pdbx_description
1 polymer ?
#
loop_
_entity_poly.entity_id
_entity_poly.type
_entity_poly.pdbx_seq_one_letter_code
_entity_poly.pdbx_strand_id
1 'polypeptide(L)'
;MTLFTNPTLITDILIVGSGCSGLFAALNLPKDLNITIISKDKLEKSNSFLAQGGICRLKMPDDYHSFFEDTLKAGHYENNPQAVDIMITSSPEIINDLVNFGVSFQKNKQGELLYTKEGGSFNQPNSLSQGYYR
;
A
#
# COMPACT_ATOMS: atom_id res chain seq x y z
N MET A 1 -10.55 8.89 45.81
CA MET A 1 -10.14 7.58 45.25
C MET A 1 -10.88 7.40 43.95
N THR A 2 -10.27 7.79 42.83
CA THR A 2 -10.90 7.66 41.49
C THR A 2 -10.78 6.19 41.08
N LEU A 3 -11.89 5.48 41.02
CA LEU A 3 -11.92 4.12 40.48
C LEU A 3 -11.70 4.23 38.97
N PHE A 4 -10.50 3.88 38.51
CA PHE A 4 -10.26 3.63 37.09
C PHE A 4 -10.96 2.33 36.73
N THR A 5 -12.15 2.43 36.15
CA THR A 5 -12.71 1.32 35.40
C THR A 5 -11.90 1.22 34.12
N ASN A 6 -11.17 0.12 33.91
CA ASN A 6 -10.55 -0.15 32.62
C ASN A 6 -11.65 -0.70 31.70
N PRO A 7 -12.18 0.08 30.74
CA PRO A 7 -13.17 -0.43 29.81
C PRO A 7 -12.54 -1.58 29.02
N THR A 8 -13.22 -2.72 28.99
CA THR A 8 -12.86 -3.86 28.13
C THR A 8 -13.66 -3.76 26.84
N LEU A 9 -13.00 -3.90 25.71
CA LEU A 9 -13.61 -3.89 24.39
C LEU A 9 -13.52 -5.30 23.79
N ILE A 10 -14.64 -5.85 23.33
CA ILE A 10 -14.71 -7.17 22.69
C ILE A 10 -14.85 -6.94 21.19
N THR A 11 -13.99 -7.56 20.40
CA THR A 11 -13.95 -7.43 18.94
C THR A 11 -13.42 -8.74 18.36
N ASP A 12 -13.81 -9.08 17.13
CA ASP A 12 -13.29 -10.27 16.46
C ASP A 12 -11.87 -10.04 15.95
N ILE A 13 -11.60 -8.83 15.43
CA ILE A 13 -10.28 -8.43 14.92
C ILE A 13 -9.92 -7.05 15.47
N LEU A 14 -8.71 -6.95 16.03
CA LEU A 14 -8.10 -5.69 16.45
C LEU A 14 -6.95 -5.31 15.50
N ILE A 15 -7.05 -4.15 14.86
CA ILE A 15 -6.00 -3.58 14.00
C ILE A 15 -5.36 -2.41 14.75
N VAL A 16 -4.05 -2.50 14.99
CA VAL A 16 -3.27 -1.43 15.63
C VAL A 16 -2.55 -0.62 14.57
N GLY A 17 -3.07 0.58 14.31
CA GLY A 17 -2.56 1.50 13.29
C GLY A 17 -3.59 1.75 12.19
N SER A 18 -3.86 3.03 11.95
CA SER A 18 -4.82 3.49 10.93
C SER A 18 -4.12 4.05 9.68
N GLY A 19 -2.95 3.50 9.33
CA GLY A 19 -2.26 3.80 8.08
C GLY A 19 -2.87 3.05 6.89
N CYS A 20 -2.26 3.19 5.71
CA CYS A 20 -2.74 2.53 4.49
C CYS A 20 -2.88 1.01 4.67
N SER A 21 -1.91 0.35 5.30
CA SER A 21 -1.94 -1.10 5.53
C SER A 21 -3.10 -1.53 6.44
N GLY A 22 -3.32 -0.85 7.55
CA GLY A 22 -4.39 -1.17 8.50
C GLY A 22 -5.78 -0.95 7.92
N LEU A 23 -5.98 0.15 7.20
CA LEU A 23 -7.25 0.43 6.54
C LEU A 23 -7.50 -0.51 5.35
N PHE A 24 -6.47 -0.79 4.54
CA PHE A 24 -6.58 -1.76 3.45
C PHE A 24 -6.87 -3.16 3.96
N ALA A 25 -6.25 -3.59 5.06
CA ALA A 25 -6.57 -4.86 5.71
C ALA A 25 -8.04 -4.88 6.16
N ALA A 26 -8.53 -3.82 6.82
CA ALA A 26 -9.92 -3.72 7.26
C ALA A 26 -10.93 -3.84 6.10
N LEU A 27 -10.62 -3.25 4.95
CA LEU A 27 -11.49 -3.30 3.76
C LEU A 27 -11.58 -4.69 3.11
N ASN A 28 -10.55 -5.53 3.32
CA ASN A 28 -10.48 -6.89 2.76
C ASN A 28 -10.99 -7.97 3.72
N LEU A 29 -11.34 -7.60 4.96
CA LEU A 29 -11.91 -8.54 5.93
C LEU A 29 -13.41 -8.75 5.72
N PRO A 30 -13.95 -9.90 6.13
CA PRO A 30 -15.39 -10.18 6.06
C PRO A 30 -16.22 -9.10 6.79
N LYS A 31 -17.28 -8.64 6.13
CA LYS A 31 -18.13 -7.53 6.62
C LYS A 31 -18.98 -7.89 7.85
N ASP A 32 -19.09 -9.17 8.15
CA ASP A 32 -19.84 -9.72 9.29
C ASP A 32 -19.02 -9.80 10.58
N LEU A 33 -17.72 -9.49 10.54
CA LEU A 33 -16.86 -9.42 11.72
C LEU A 33 -16.86 -8.03 12.36
N ASN A 34 -16.79 -7.98 13.68
CA ASN A 34 -16.55 -6.75 14.43
C ASN A 34 -15.05 -6.43 14.39
N ILE A 35 -14.70 -5.41 13.60
CA ILE A 35 -13.32 -4.96 13.41
C ILE A 35 -13.12 -3.65 14.16
N THR A 36 -12.18 -3.64 15.11
CA THR A 36 -11.76 -2.43 15.83
C THR A 36 -10.41 -1.97 15.30
N ILE A 37 -10.32 -0.72 14.87
CA ILE A 37 -9.05 -0.09 14.48
C ILE A 37 -8.69 0.95 15.53
N ILE A 38 -7.49 0.83 16.10
CA ILE A 38 -6.97 1.81 17.04
C ILE A 38 -5.83 2.61 16.41
N SER A 39 -5.79 3.91 16.70
CA SER A 39 -4.70 4.79 16.30
C SER A 39 -4.26 5.63 17.48
N LYS A 40 -2.95 5.92 17.53
CA LYS A 40 -2.35 6.79 18.54
C LYS A 40 -2.85 8.23 18.43
N ASP A 41 -3.19 8.69 17.23
CA ASP A 41 -3.60 10.06 16.94
C ASP A 41 -4.58 10.06 15.76
N LYS A 42 -4.94 11.25 15.27
CA LYS A 42 -5.82 11.43 14.11
C LYS A 42 -5.26 10.77 12.84
N LEU A 43 -6.16 10.37 11.95
CA LEU A 43 -5.85 9.68 10.69
C LEU A 43 -4.87 10.47 9.81
N GLU A 44 -5.02 11.79 9.78
CA GLU A 44 -4.24 12.72 8.94
C GLU A 44 -2.79 12.88 9.41
N LYS A 45 -2.47 12.39 10.62
CA LYS A 45 -1.10 12.42 11.16
C LYS A 45 -0.32 11.12 10.89
N SER A 46 -0.79 10.29 9.97
CA SER A 46 -0.08 9.07 9.55
C SER A 46 0.91 9.35 8.41
N ASN A 47 2.02 8.63 8.36
CA ASN A 47 2.98 8.71 7.25
C ASN A 47 2.32 8.36 5.91
N SER A 48 1.33 7.46 5.91
CA SER A 48 0.55 7.12 4.73
C SER A 48 -0.24 8.32 4.19
N PHE A 49 -0.81 9.16 5.06
CA PHE A 49 -1.51 10.37 4.65
C PHE A 49 -0.56 11.43 4.06
N LEU A 50 0.68 11.46 4.53
CA LEU A 50 1.70 12.41 4.10
C LEU A 50 2.48 11.96 2.85
N ALA A 51 2.24 10.74 2.35
CA ALA A 51 2.92 10.19 1.18
C ALA A 51 2.56 10.96 -0.11
N GLN A 52 3.55 11.15 -0.98
CA GLN A 52 3.41 11.94 -2.23
C GLN A 52 3.94 11.22 -3.47
N GLY A 53 4.97 10.38 -3.33
CA GLY A 53 5.68 9.78 -4.46
C GLY A 53 4.92 8.68 -5.22
N GLY A 54 3.83 8.20 -4.62
CA GLY A 54 2.94 7.24 -5.26
C GLY A 54 3.17 5.79 -4.85
N ILE A 55 2.66 4.88 -5.69
CA ILE A 55 2.75 3.43 -5.49
C ILE A 55 3.35 2.74 -6.72
N CYS A 56 4.35 1.90 -6.52
CA CYS A 56 4.95 1.10 -7.59
C CYS A 56 4.08 -0.11 -7.92
N ARG A 57 3.99 -0.45 -9.22
CA ARG A 57 3.19 -1.56 -9.74
C ARG A 57 3.90 -2.21 -10.92
N LEU A 58 3.82 -3.54 -11.01
CA LEU A 58 4.22 -4.26 -12.21
C LEU A 58 3.35 -3.83 -13.40
N LYS A 59 3.96 -3.20 -14.41
CA LYS A 59 3.22 -2.68 -15.58
C LYS A 59 2.91 -3.77 -16.58
N MET A 60 3.95 -4.44 -17.07
CA MET A 60 3.87 -5.59 -17.97
C MET A 60 4.53 -6.81 -17.34
N PRO A 61 4.13 -8.04 -17.69
CA PRO A 61 4.79 -9.26 -17.22
C PRO A 61 6.30 -9.27 -17.48
N ASP A 62 6.72 -8.76 -18.64
CA ASP A 62 8.14 -8.71 -19.05
C ASP A 62 9.00 -7.80 -18.15
N ASP A 63 8.39 -6.90 -17.38
CA ASP A 63 9.10 -6.01 -16.45
C ASP A 63 9.49 -6.70 -15.15
N TYR A 64 8.96 -7.90 -14.88
CA TYR A 64 9.09 -8.60 -13.60
C TYR A 64 10.53 -8.76 -13.16
N HIS A 65 11.39 -9.33 -14.01
CA HIS A 65 12.78 -9.60 -13.64
C HIS A 65 13.55 -8.31 -13.30
N SER A 66 13.29 -7.24 -14.06
CA SER A 66 13.94 -5.95 -13.80
C SER A 66 13.49 -5.33 -12.48
N PHE A 67 12.18 -5.38 -12.18
CA PHE A 67 11.62 -4.84 -10.96
C PHE A 67 12.06 -5.68 -9.73
N PHE A 68 12.12 -7.00 -9.87
CA PHE A 68 12.58 -7.89 -8.82
C PHE A 68 14.04 -7.59 -8.43
N GLU A 69 14.94 -7.53 -9.42
CA GLU A 69 16.35 -7.23 -9.19
C GLU A 69 16.58 -5.82 -8.64
N ASP A 70 15.87 -4.79 -9.16
CA ASP A 70 15.97 -3.43 -8.64
C ASP A 70 15.52 -3.37 -7.18
N THR A 71 14.48 -4.12 -6.81
CA THR A 71 13.99 -4.19 -5.42
C THR A 71 14.98 -4.89 -4.49
N LEU A 72 15.58 -5.99 -4.93
CA LEU A 72 16.63 -6.68 -4.17
C LEU A 72 17.84 -5.79 -3.97
N LYS A 73 18.32 -5.16 -5.05
CA LYS A 73 19.48 -4.26 -5.01
C LYS A 73 19.24 -3.06 -4.10
N ALA A 74 18.05 -2.46 -4.14
CA ALA A 74 17.69 -1.32 -3.29
C ALA A 74 17.72 -1.65 -1.79
N GLY A 75 17.39 -2.89 -1.41
CA GLY A 75 17.52 -3.37 -0.03
C GLY A 75 18.83 -4.12 0.24
N HIS A 76 19.86 -3.91 -0.59
CA HIS A 76 21.19 -4.52 -0.46
C HIS A 76 21.16 -6.06 -0.40
N TYR A 77 20.17 -6.68 -1.05
CA TYR A 77 19.92 -8.12 -1.06
C TYR A 77 19.63 -8.73 0.32
N GLU A 78 19.28 -7.91 1.32
CA GLU A 78 18.83 -8.37 2.65
C GLU A 78 17.32 -8.66 2.69
N ASN A 79 16.63 -8.43 1.58
CA ASN A 79 15.20 -8.69 1.43
C ASN A 79 14.90 -10.19 1.55
N ASN A 80 13.69 -10.53 1.98
CA ASN A 80 13.14 -11.86 1.74
C ASN A 80 12.68 -11.95 0.26
N PRO A 81 13.29 -12.79 -0.60
CA PRO A 81 12.95 -12.84 -2.02
C PRO A 81 11.50 -13.27 -2.28
N GLN A 82 10.93 -14.14 -1.44
CA GLN A 82 9.53 -14.57 -1.58
C GLN A 82 8.56 -13.43 -1.28
N ALA A 83 8.88 -12.59 -0.29
CA ALA A 83 8.05 -11.42 0.01
C ALA A 83 8.10 -10.39 -1.13
N VAL A 84 9.27 -10.24 -1.78
CA VAL A 84 9.42 -9.36 -2.95
C VAL A 84 8.63 -9.89 -4.14
N ASP A 85 8.69 -11.18 -4.41
CA ASP A 85 7.92 -11.84 -5.49
C ASP A 85 6.42 -11.61 -5.31
N ILE A 86 5.89 -11.91 -4.11
CA ILE A 86 4.46 -11.69 -3.79
C ILE A 86 4.08 -10.22 -3.96
N MET A 87 4.90 -9.30 -3.44
CA MET A 87 4.64 -7.86 -3.53
C MET A 87 4.54 -7.38 -4.99
N ILE A 88 5.44 -7.82 -5.86
CA ILE A 88 5.47 -7.41 -7.26
C ILE A 88 4.31 -8.05 -8.04
N THR A 89 4.13 -9.37 -7.91
CA THR A 89 3.13 -10.12 -8.67
C THR A 89 1.70 -9.78 -8.27
N SER A 90 1.45 -9.43 -7.00
CA SER A 90 0.13 -9.01 -6.51
C SER A 90 -0.20 -7.54 -6.81
N SER A 91 0.80 -6.72 -7.12
CA SER A 91 0.62 -5.26 -7.29
C SER A 91 -0.42 -4.86 -8.35
N PRO A 92 -0.61 -5.56 -9.49
CA PRO A 92 -1.64 -5.19 -10.46
C PRO A 92 -3.06 -5.28 -9.91
N GLU A 93 -3.35 -6.34 -9.14
CA GLU A 93 -4.67 -6.59 -8.54
C GLU A 93 -4.95 -5.60 -7.41
N ILE A 94 -3.96 -5.33 -6.55
CA ILE A 94 -4.07 -4.33 -5.47
C ILE A 94 -4.45 -2.94 -6.03
N ILE A 95 -3.90 -2.54 -7.18
CA ILE A 95 -4.26 -1.26 -7.81
C ILE A 95 -5.72 -1.25 -8.26
N ASN A 96 -6.23 -2.38 -8.78
CA ASN A 96 -7.64 -2.50 -9.14
C ASN A 96 -8.54 -2.42 -7.91
N ASP A 97 -8.17 -3.08 -6.81
CA ASP A 97 -8.92 -3.01 -5.55
C ASP A 97 -8.99 -1.59 -5.02
N LEU A 98 -7.86 -0.86 -5.03
CA LEU A 98 -7.83 0.54 -4.61
C LEU A 98 -8.78 1.40 -5.47
N VAL A 99 -8.77 1.22 -6.79
CA VAL A 99 -9.72 1.90 -7.69
C VAL A 99 -11.16 1.54 -7.33
N ASN A 100 -11.45 0.27 -7.06
CA ASN A 100 -12.79 -0.18 -6.65
C ASN A 100 -13.23 0.39 -5.30
N PHE A 101 -12.28 0.63 -4.38
CA PHE A 101 -12.51 1.34 -3.12
C PHE A 101 -12.65 2.87 -3.29
N GLY A 102 -12.56 3.39 -4.51
CA GLY A 102 -12.78 4.80 -4.84
C GLY A 102 -11.51 5.64 -4.90
N VAL A 103 -10.33 5.01 -4.85
CA VAL A 103 -9.06 5.72 -5.05
C VAL A 103 -8.97 6.26 -6.47
N SER A 104 -8.73 7.57 -6.57
CA SER A 104 -8.61 8.27 -7.85
C SER A 104 -7.14 8.43 -8.24
N PHE A 105 -6.66 7.54 -9.11
CA PHE A 105 -5.36 7.69 -9.77
C PHE A 105 -5.46 8.59 -11.00
N GLN A 106 -4.37 9.30 -11.30
CA GLN A 106 -4.31 10.14 -12.50
C GLN A 106 -4.31 9.28 -13.77
N LYS A 107 -5.04 9.76 -14.78
CA LYS A 107 -5.20 9.08 -16.08
C LYS A 107 -4.90 10.04 -17.23
N ASN A 108 -4.41 9.51 -18.34
CA ASN A 108 -4.24 10.26 -19.58
C ASN A 108 -5.60 10.48 -20.28
N LYS A 109 -5.59 11.16 -21.43
CA LYS A 109 -6.82 11.44 -22.22
C LYS A 109 -7.49 10.16 -22.75
N GLN A 110 -6.76 9.05 -22.80
CA GLN A 110 -7.21 7.74 -23.23
C GLN A 110 -7.76 6.90 -22.06
N GLY A 111 -7.70 7.40 -20.82
CA GLY A 111 -8.17 6.71 -19.62
C GLY A 111 -7.16 5.74 -19.01
N GLU A 112 -5.93 5.71 -19.52
CA GLU A 112 -4.85 4.86 -19.01
C GLU A 112 -4.14 5.54 -17.84
N LEU A 113 -3.70 4.76 -16.86
CA LEU A 113 -3.03 5.30 -15.67
C LEU A 113 -1.71 6.00 -16.03
N LEU A 114 -1.43 7.14 -15.39
CA LEU A 114 -0.21 7.94 -15.62
C LEU A 114 0.92 7.53 -14.68
N TYR A 115 2.09 7.28 -15.24
CA TYR A 115 3.22 6.71 -14.52
C TYR A 115 4.39 7.68 -14.43
N THR A 116 5.05 7.71 -13.28
CA THR A 116 6.23 8.51 -12.98
C THR A 116 7.44 7.64 -12.66
N LYS A 117 8.65 8.23 -12.78
CA LYS A 117 9.89 7.58 -12.37
C LYS A 117 10.39 8.21 -11.08
N GLU A 118 10.74 7.36 -10.11
CA GLU A 118 11.35 7.78 -8.85
C GLU A 118 12.68 7.05 -8.60
N GLY A 119 13.50 7.63 -7.71
CA GLY A 119 14.83 7.12 -7.37
C GLY A 119 14.79 5.72 -6.75
N GLY A 120 15.77 4.87 -7.10
CA GLY A 120 15.78 3.43 -6.75
C GLY A 120 15.52 2.51 -7.95
N SER A 121 15.08 3.07 -9.06
CA SER A 121 14.91 2.42 -10.37
C SER A 121 16.26 2.39 -11.09
N PHE A 122 17.14 1.45 -10.75
CA PHE A 122 18.55 1.54 -11.13
C PHE A 122 18.85 1.08 -12.54
N ASN A 123 17.96 0.32 -13.21
CA ASN A 123 18.33 -0.27 -14.49
C ASN A 123 17.47 0.04 -15.71
N GLN A 124 16.16 0.30 -15.68
CA GLN A 124 15.37 0.59 -16.91
C GLN A 124 14.05 1.34 -16.65
N PRO A 125 13.41 1.96 -17.68
CA PRO A 125 12.25 2.85 -17.57
C PRO A 125 10.96 2.34 -16.90
N ASN A 126 10.93 1.14 -16.33
CA ASN A 126 9.69 0.39 -16.11
C ASN A 126 9.31 0.12 -14.64
N SER A 127 10.17 0.43 -13.66
CA SER A 127 9.75 0.56 -12.26
C SER A 127 9.07 1.91 -12.06
N LEU A 128 7.82 1.95 -12.51
CA LEU A 128 7.03 3.16 -12.53
C LEU A 128 6.23 3.28 -11.24
N SER A 129 6.42 4.39 -10.52
CA SER A 129 5.52 4.78 -9.44
C SER A 129 4.30 5.49 -10.04
N GLN A 130 3.11 5.24 -9.50
CA GLN A 130 1.91 6.02 -9.75
C GLN A 130 1.86 7.15 -8.72
N GLY A 131 2.47 8.30 -9.04
CA GLY A 131 2.42 9.50 -8.19
C GLY A 131 0.99 10.03 -8.04
N TYR A 132 0.60 10.36 -6.80
CA TYR A 132 -0.54 11.23 -6.57
C TYR A 132 -0.05 12.68 -6.72
N TYR A 133 -0.28 13.29 -7.88
CA TYR A 133 -0.33 14.75 -7.90
C TYR A 133 -1.78 15.15 -7.61
N ARG A 134 -1.94 15.94 -6.56
CA ARG A 134 -3.17 16.70 -6.32
C ARG A 134 -3.61 17.45 -7.58
#